data_AF-A0A3A5HLT3-F1
#
_entry.id   AF-A0A3A5HLT3-F1
#
_cell.length_a   1.000
_cell.length_b   1.000
_cell.length_c   1.000
_cell.angle_alpha   90.00
_cell.angle_beta   90.00
_cell.angle_gamma   90.00
#
_symmetry.space_group_name_H-M   'P 1'
#
loop_
_entity.id
_entity.type
_entity.pdbx_description
1 polymer ?
#
loop_
_entity_poly.entity_id
_entity_poly.type
_entity_poly.pdbx_seq_one_letter_code
_entity_poly.pdbx_strand_id
1 'polypeptide(L)'
;MKSKKITITVFLAIFLFLSMGSVYAEDTDEQFTIASENAVTDFSQADILNAATNVKTYTETNNKIPETVYINNNAVKMPQLLYLMTSSVNNVNQGSSASVNYKNVNPAPNPSENTRGGTLTKTAYLDASQRIKTFMDNNNHAPNFATTTQGTISFETQIYLFSRILSFYQSNNQLPGFATIIPGLKVEAGSSTPANNPPVVPPVTPENPPVTPEPENPPVINPPTPDPVTSNFTLAQINAAATNVKKYYDTNKKLPPTVTINNQQITLNQFLYLLTTATINQNTGKTTPITPKNINTPPNPSENAKQGTITKTAYLDLAQRIKTFMDNNNHAPNFATTTLGTTRYETQIYAFSRILDFYQTNKYLPNSVTIIPGIKINTGSSPPSQVTTTIIAQTSYGFVQKIESYGTGSNKVAIIIGVHPHELAVHVAMEDAIKAAQLNNIKLDIFQVVVYDGREMDESRNQGEYLASQYIVPLIDSSYQLVMDVHGNRGTYALTDFIFAPSQGALSTSFANQLIAKSNGLIGYLYIEGSSPPKITIPIAQKGIPTVLLELDWRFEQSVLLQKCKTIVAALDAIFA
;
A
#
# COMPACT_ATOMS: atom_id res chain seq x y z
N MET A 1 8.30 -86.60 -0.15
CA MET A 1 8.85 -87.19 1.09
C MET A 1 9.79 -86.15 1.70
N LYS A 2 9.70 -85.63 2.92
CA LYS A 2 8.83 -85.70 4.12
C LYS A 2 8.97 -84.31 4.79
N SER A 3 7.91 -83.50 4.91
CA SER A 3 7.16 -83.15 6.14
C SER A 3 7.87 -83.22 7.50
N LYS A 4 7.83 -82.12 8.28
CA LYS A 4 7.23 -81.93 9.64
C LYS A 4 8.03 -80.85 10.42
N LYS A 5 7.50 -79.69 10.86
CA LYS A 5 6.41 -79.30 11.79
C LYS A 5 6.71 -79.47 13.30
N ILE A 6 6.64 -78.31 14.02
CA ILE A 6 6.13 -78.04 15.40
C ILE A 6 7.13 -78.34 16.54
N THR A 7 7.43 -77.50 17.56
CA THR A 7 6.59 -76.93 18.66
C THR A 7 7.44 -75.93 19.49
N ILE A 8 7.09 -74.65 19.68
CA ILE A 8 6.45 -73.99 20.87
C ILE A 8 6.93 -74.49 22.25
N THR A 9 7.42 -73.58 23.12
CA THR A 9 6.87 -73.27 24.48
C THR A 9 7.66 -72.14 25.19
N VAL A 10 6.90 -71.28 25.89
CA VAL A 10 7.17 -70.02 26.60
C VAL A 10 7.56 -70.26 28.08
N PHE A 11 8.17 -69.27 28.77
CA PHE A 11 8.01 -68.82 30.20
C PHE A 11 9.31 -68.08 30.63
N LEU A 12 9.39 -66.76 30.84
CA LEU A 12 8.80 -65.81 31.82
C LEU A 12 9.36 -65.92 33.26
N ALA A 13 9.94 -64.81 33.76
CA ALA A 13 10.02 -64.27 35.15
C ALA A 13 11.45 -63.74 35.47
N ILE A 14 11.74 -62.43 35.52
CA ILE A 14 11.43 -61.36 36.51
C ILE A 14 12.15 -61.51 37.87
N PHE A 15 13.02 -60.52 38.19
CA PHE A 15 13.20 -59.74 39.46
C PHE A 15 14.68 -59.31 39.60
N LEU A 16 15.08 -58.04 39.35
CA LEU A 16 15.05 -56.83 40.19
C LEU A 16 15.74 -56.97 41.57
N PHE A 17 16.88 -56.29 41.78
CA PHE A 17 17.00 -55.08 42.63
C PHE A 17 18.47 -54.57 42.74
N LEU A 18 18.61 -53.25 42.57
CA LEU A 18 19.58 -52.24 43.07
C LEU A 18 20.86 -52.69 43.82
N SER A 19 22.01 -52.02 43.71
CA SER A 19 22.19 -50.58 44.03
C SER A 19 23.49 -49.96 43.49
N MET A 20 23.49 -48.63 43.38
CA MET A 20 24.38 -47.73 42.64
C MET A 20 25.78 -47.53 43.23
N GLY A 21 26.72 -47.21 42.34
CA GLY A 21 27.76 -46.21 42.60
C GLY A 21 29.06 -46.45 41.85
N SER A 22 29.24 -45.80 40.70
CA SER A 22 30.51 -45.21 40.17
C SER A 22 30.39 -45.01 38.66
N VAL A 23 30.41 -43.77 38.17
CA VAL A 23 30.65 -43.50 36.73
C VAL A 23 31.52 -42.26 36.56
N TYR A 24 32.78 -42.49 36.17
CA TYR A 24 33.45 -41.78 35.08
C TYR A 24 33.87 -42.89 34.11
N ALA A 25 33.12 -43.05 33.02
CA ALA A 25 33.53 -42.64 31.67
C ALA A 25 34.33 -43.73 30.96
N GLU A 26 33.62 -44.57 30.20
CA GLU A 26 34.13 -45.15 28.96
C GLU A 26 33.01 -45.12 27.91
N ASP A 27 33.44 -44.77 26.71
CA ASP A 27 32.70 -44.46 25.50
C ASP A 27 32.36 -45.76 24.76
N THR A 28 31.10 -45.98 24.43
CA THR A 28 30.70 -46.96 23.41
C THR A 28 29.51 -46.42 22.63
N ASP A 29 29.74 -46.23 21.33
CA ASP A 29 28.79 -45.97 20.25
C ASP A 29 27.43 -46.66 20.48
N GLU A 30 26.42 -45.87 20.85
CA GLU A 30 25.02 -46.22 20.58
C GLU A 30 24.59 -45.51 19.29
N GLN A 31 24.44 -46.35 18.29
CA GLN A 31 23.69 -46.17 17.06
C GLN A 31 22.49 -45.24 17.26
N PHE A 32 22.64 -43.97 16.86
CA PHE A 32 21.60 -42.96 16.94
C PHE A 32 20.47 -43.36 16.00
N THR A 33 19.46 -43.99 16.58
CA THR A 33 18.19 -44.23 15.89
C THR A 33 17.60 -42.84 15.66
N ILE A 34 17.56 -42.38 14.41
CA ILE A 34 16.91 -41.13 14.04
C ILE A 34 15.44 -41.29 14.44
N ALA A 35 15.07 -40.74 15.59
CA ALA A 35 13.68 -40.49 15.93
C ALA A 35 13.11 -39.69 14.76
N SER A 36 12.12 -40.26 14.09
CA SER A 36 11.36 -39.56 13.06
C SER A 36 11.01 -38.17 13.56
N GLU A 37 11.36 -37.12 12.80
CA GLU A 37 10.93 -35.76 13.06
C GLU A 37 9.45 -35.78 13.47
N ASN A 38 9.17 -35.45 14.73
CA ASN A 38 7.83 -35.12 15.14
C ASN A 38 7.45 -33.86 14.35
N ALA A 39 6.78 -34.05 13.22
CA ALA A 39 6.28 -32.98 12.38
C ALA A 39 5.39 -32.11 13.28
N VAL A 40 5.87 -30.92 13.65
CA VAL A 40 5.06 -29.98 14.43
C VAL A 40 3.87 -29.60 13.58
N THR A 41 2.69 -30.04 14.01
CA THR A 41 1.47 -29.85 13.23
C THR A 41 0.85 -28.49 13.50
N ASP A 42 0.95 -27.94 14.73
CA ASP A 42 0.26 -26.70 15.13
C ASP A 42 1.10 -25.84 16.09
N PHE A 43 0.88 -24.52 16.06
CA PHE A 43 1.47 -23.55 17.01
C PHE A 43 0.39 -22.84 17.82
N SER A 44 0.63 -22.57 19.11
CA SER A 44 -0.32 -21.81 19.93
C SER A 44 -0.32 -20.33 19.55
N GLN A 45 -1.38 -19.59 19.92
CA GLN A 45 -1.39 -18.13 19.72
C GLN A 45 -0.20 -17.46 20.42
N ALA A 46 0.12 -17.84 21.65
CA ALA A 46 1.24 -17.26 22.40
C ALA A 46 2.59 -17.45 21.68
N ASP A 47 2.81 -18.63 21.09
CA ASP A 47 4.01 -18.93 20.31
C ASP A 47 4.15 -18.00 19.09
N ILE A 48 3.04 -17.78 18.37
CA ILE A 48 3.00 -16.93 17.18
C ILE A 48 3.17 -15.45 17.54
N LEU A 49 2.57 -15.00 18.66
CA LEU A 49 2.74 -13.63 19.16
C LEU A 49 4.20 -13.35 19.55
N ASN A 50 4.87 -14.27 20.24
CA ASN A 50 6.29 -14.16 20.57
C ASN A 50 7.16 -14.08 19.30
N ALA A 51 6.89 -14.95 18.32
CA ALA A 51 7.62 -14.95 17.05
C ALA A 51 7.41 -13.63 16.28
N ALA A 52 6.18 -13.12 16.24
CA ALA A 52 5.86 -11.83 15.64
C ALA A 52 6.60 -10.68 16.32
N THR A 53 6.62 -10.64 17.66
CA THR A 53 7.38 -9.62 18.42
C THR A 53 8.88 -9.70 18.13
N ASN A 54 9.47 -10.89 18.06
CA ASN A 54 10.89 -11.05 17.73
C ASN A 54 11.21 -10.56 16.31
N VAL A 55 10.35 -10.88 15.33
CA VAL A 55 10.53 -10.40 13.94
C VAL A 55 10.35 -8.89 13.84
N LYS A 56 9.40 -8.29 14.56
CA LYS A 56 9.27 -6.83 14.67
C LYS A 56 10.57 -6.22 15.18
N THR A 57 11.05 -6.65 16.35
CA THR A 57 12.27 -6.10 16.98
C THR A 57 13.49 -6.27 16.09
N TYR A 58 13.65 -7.44 15.46
CA TYR A 58 14.72 -7.67 14.50
C TYR A 58 14.65 -6.71 13.32
N THR A 59 13.46 -6.54 12.74
CA THR A 59 13.25 -5.68 11.58
C THR A 59 13.50 -4.22 11.91
N GLU A 60 13.07 -3.75 13.07
CA GLU A 60 13.31 -2.40 13.57
C GLU A 60 14.81 -2.14 13.81
N THR A 61 15.53 -3.13 14.32
CA THR A 61 16.97 -3.02 14.61
C THR A 61 17.82 -3.04 13.33
N ASN A 62 17.45 -3.88 12.37
CA ASN A 62 18.30 -4.19 11.22
C ASN A 62 17.81 -3.58 9.90
N ASN A 63 16.62 -2.98 9.89
CA ASN A 63 15.94 -2.42 8.71
C ASN A 63 15.79 -3.45 7.56
N LYS A 64 15.63 -4.73 7.92
CA LYS A 64 15.47 -5.90 7.04
C LYS A 64 14.78 -7.02 7.81
N ILE A 65 14.05 -7.89 7.11
CA ILE A 65 13.42 -9.05 7.75
C ILE A 65 14.41 -10.23 7.83
N PRO A 66 14.32 -11.08 8.88
CA PRO A 66 15.16 -12.27 8.99
C PRO A 66 14.74 -13.35 7.98
N GLU A 67 15.60 -14.33 7.71
CA GLU A 67 15.25 -15.46 6.83
C GLU A 67 14.34 -16.48 7.55
N THR A 68 14.63 -16.70 8.84
CA THR A 68 13.96 -17.67 9.72
C THR A 68 13.76 -17.12 11.13
N VAL A 69 12.73 -17.62 11.81
CA VAL A 69 12.48 -17.45 13.24
C VAL A 69 12.31 -18.82 13.88
N TYR A 70 12.70 -18.99 15.14
CA TYR A 70 12.47 -20.24 15.86
C TYR A 70 11.21 -20.15 16.73
N ILE A 71 10.35 -21.15 16.59
CA ILE A 71 9.16 -21.33 17.43
C ILE A 71 9.25 -22.70 18.09
N ASN A 72 9.36 -22.73 19.42
CA ASN A 72 9.54 -23.97 20.19
C ASN A 72 10.67 -24.87 19.65
N ASN A 73 11.83 -24.26 19.37
CA ASN A 73 13.02 -24.87 18.75
C ASN A 73 12.86 -25.35 17.30
N ASN A 74 11.73 -25.07 16.64
CA ASN A 74 11.54 -25.37 15.21
C ASN A 74 11.87 -24.16 14.36
N ALA A 75 12.69 -24.36 13.32
CA ALA A 75 12.99 -23.31 12.35
C ALA A 75 11.76 -23.05 11.46
N VAL A 76 11.21 -21.85 11.54
CA VAL A 76 10.06 -21.37 10.77
C VAL A 76 10.54 -20.27 9.82
N LYS A 77 10.43 -20.50 8.51
CA LYS A 77 10.75 -19.52 7.47
C LYS A 77 9.68 -18.44 7.41
N MET A 78 10.05 -17.24 6.95
CA MET A 78 9.11 -16.11 6.86
C MET A 78 7.80 -16.41 6.11
N PRO A 79 7.77 -17.18 5.00
CA PRO A 79 6.51 -17.54 4.37
C PRO A 79 5.57 -18.29 5.31
N GLN A 80 6.10 -19.26 6.07
CA GLN A 80 5.31 -20.02 7.04
C GLN A 80 4.85 -19.10 8.18
N LEU A 81 5.72 -18.19 8.63
CA LEU A 81 5.35 -17.21 9.63
C LEU A 81 4.26 -16.24 9.14
N LEU A 82 4.28 -15.79 7.89
CA LEU A 82 3.21 -14.94 7.32
C LEU A 82 1.85 -15.64 7.40
N TYR A 83 1.82 -16.94 7.11
CA TYR A 83 0.62 -17.76 7.23
C TYR A 83 0.13 -17.81 8.68
N LEU A 84 1.04 -18.07 9.62
CA LEU A 84 0.73 -18.13 11.06
C LEU A 84 0.22 -16.78 11.57
N MET A 85 0.86 -15.68 11.18
CA MET A 85 0.50 -14.33 11.61
C MET A 85 -0.87 -13.90 11.07
N THR A 86 -1.12 -14.08 9.77
CA THR A 86 -2.43 -13.71 9.19
C THR A 86 -3.57 -14.57 9.75
N SER A 87 -3.32 -15.86 9.99
CA SER A 87 -4.27 -16.73 10.70
C SER A 87 -4.52 -16.26 12.13
N SER A 88 -3.47 -15.90 12.87
CA SER A 88 -3.57 -15.41 14.24
C SER A 88 -4.32 -14.08 14.31
N VAL A 89 -4.05 -13.12 13.42
CA VAL A 89 -4.80 -11.87 13.32
C VAL A 89 -6.30 -12.13 13.12
N ASN A 90 -6.66 -13.08 12.25
CA ASN A 90 -8.06 -13.43 12.01
C ASN A 90 -8.70 -14.15 13.20
N ASN A 91 -7.96 -15.01 13.91
CA ASN A 91 -8.43 -15.70 15.12
C ASN A 91 -8.69 -14.72 16.26
N VAL A 92 -7.72 -13.86 16.58
CA VAL A 92 -7.84 -12.91 17.70
C VAL A 92 -8.89 -11.83 17.42
N ASN A 93 -9.13 -11.47 16.15
CA ASN A 93 -10.26 -10.62 15.77
C ASN A 93 -11.62 -11.26 16.08
N GLN A 94 -11.71 -12.58 16.06
CA GLN A 94 -12.90 -13.36 16.42
C GLN A 94 -12.95 -13.74 17.92
N GLY A 95 -11.98 -13.27 18.73
CA GLY A 95 -11.85 -13.67 20.14
C GLY A 95 -11.42 -15.13 20.34
N SER A 96 -10.87 -15.77 19.31
CA SER A 96 -10.41 -17.17 19.37
C SER A 96 -8.96 -17.27 19.80
N SER A 97 -8.68 -18.14 20.77
CA SER A 97 -7.33 -18.52 21.22
C SER A 97 -6.83 -19.82 20.60
N ALA A 98 -7.50 -20.33 19.56
CA ALA A 98 -7.18 -21.61 18.95
C ALA A 98 -5.76 -21.62 18.35
N SER A 99 -5.08 -22.76 18.51
CA SER A 99 -3.82 -23.03 17.81
C SER A 99 -4.01 -22.93 16.30
N VAL A 100 -2.96 -22.51 15.60
CA VAL A 100 -2.94 -22.42 14.14
C VAL A 100 -2.15 -23.59 13.59
N ASN A 101 -2.75 -24.31 12.65
CA ASN A 101 -2.08 -25.39 11.96
C ASN A 101 -0.88 -24.86 11.19
N TYR A 102 0.27 -25.47 11.42
CA TYR A 102 1.47 -25.24 10.66
C TYR A 102 1.27 -25.71 9.22
N LYS A 103 1.52 -24.79 8.29
CA LYS A 103 1.45 -25.07 6.86
C LYS A 103 2.80 -24.78 6.24
N ASN A 104 3.36 -25.79 5.58
CA ASN A 104 4.53 -25.57 4.77
C ASN A 104 4.14 -24.79 3.50
N VAL A 105 4.58 -23.54 3.41
CA VAL A 105 4.32 -22.65 2.28
C VAL A 105 5.63 -22.16 1.69
N ASN A 106 5.72 -22.16 0.36
CA ASN A 106 6.90 -21.73 -0.37
C ASN A 106 7.08 -20.20 -0.32
N PRO A 107 8.31 -19.70 -0.51
CA PRO A 107 8.57 -18.26 -0.67
C PRO A 107 7.77 -17.62 -1.80
N ALA A 108 7.55 -16.32 -1.68
CA ALA A 108 7.02 -15.50 -2.77
C ALA A 108 8.02 -15.51 -3.94
N PRO A 109 7.65 -16.00 -5.14
CA PRO A 109 8.60 -16.15 -6.24
C PRO A 109 9.19 -14.83 -6.75
N ASN A 110 8.40 -13.76 -6.73
CA ASN A 110 8.79 -12.45 -7.24
C ASN A 110 8.12 -11.34 -6.40
N PRO A 111 8.61 -11.08 -5.17
CA PRO A 111 8.07 -10.01 -4.33
C PRO A 111 8.10 -8.68 -5.05
N SER A 112 7.01 -7.90 -4.95
CA SER A 112 6.95 -6.57 -5.55
C SER A 112 6.12 -5.61 -4.71
N GLU A 113 6.44 -4.32 -4.82
CA GLU A 113 5.79 -3.27 -4.05
C GLU A 113 5.65 -2.01 -4.89
N ASN A 114 4.56 -1.28 -4.68
CA ASN A 114 4.36 0.05 -5.27
C ASN A 114 3.74 1.05 -4.29
N THR A 115 3.46 0.61 -3.06
CA THR A 115 3.04 1.51 -2.00
C THR A 115 4.17 2.50 -1.69
N ARG A 116 3.79 3.71 -1.32
CA ARG A 116 4.71 4.73 -0.81
C ARG A 116 4.63 4.82 0.72
N GLY A 117 4.10 3.77 1.37
CA GLY A 117 3.73 3.77 2.78
C GLY A 117 2.31 4.29 2.99
N GLY A 118 1.99 4.64 4.23
CA GLY A 118 0.66 5.13 4.63
C GLY A 118 -0.03 4.19 5.61
N THR A 119 -1.25 4.54 6.02
CA THR A 119 -1.94 3.84 7.10
C THR A 119 -3.14 3.03 6.59
N LEU A 120 -3.31 1.83 7.14
CA LEU A 120 -4.49 0.98 6.96
C LEU A 120 -5.38 1.08 8.19
N THR A 121 -6.68 1.27 7.99
CA THR A 121 -7.65 1.11 9.07
C THR A 121 -7.71 -0.35 9.53
N LYS A 122 -8.27 -0.60 10.72
CA LYS A 122 -8.53 -1.96 11.22
C LYS A 122 -9.22 -2.85 10.20
N THR A 123 -10.29 -2.35 9.59
CA THR A 123 -11.01 -3.08 8.53
C THR A 123 -10.11 -3.38 7.33
N ALA A 124 -9.27 -2.43 6.91
CA ALA A 124 -8.41 -2.60 5.75
C ALA A 124 -7.28 -3.63 5.97
N TYR A 125 -6.61 -3.62 7.13
CA TYR A 125 -5.59 -4.63 7.40
C TYR A 125 -6.19 -6.01 7.72
N LEU A 126 -7.42 -6.08 8.27
CA LEU A 126 -8.13 -7.34 8.47
C LEU A 126 -8.54 -7.96 7.13
N ASP A 127 -9.05 -7.15 6.19
CA ASP A 127 -9.31 -7.60 4.81
C ASP A 127 -8.04 -8.12 4.13
N ALA A 128 -6.93 -7.39 4.26
CA ALA A 128 -5.63 -7.83 3.74
C ALA A 128 -5.18 -9.16 4.36
N SER A 129 -5.26 -9.29 5.70
CA SER A 129 -4.96 -10.51 6.44
C SER A 129 -5.75 -11.71 5.91
N GLN A 130 -7.07 -11.55 5.74
CA GLN A 130 -7.94 -12.60 5.24
C GLN A 130 -7.60 -12.99 3.80
N ARG A 131 -7.36 -12.03 2.90
CA ARG A 131 -7.01 -12.31 1.50
C ARG A 131 -5.66 -13.01 1.38
N ILE A 132 -4.66 -12.61 2.16
CA ILE A 132 -3.33 -13.24 2.19
C ILE A 132 -3.44 -14.68 2.68
N LYS A 133 -4.15 -14.90 3.80
CA LYS A 133 -4.39 -16.26 4.31
C LYS A 133 -5.06 -17.14 3.26
N THR A 134 -6.16 -16.67 2.66
CA THR A 134 -6.89 -17.40 1.61
C THR A 134 -6.01 -17.67 0.39
N PHE A 135 -5.15 -16.73 -0.01
CA PHE A 135 -4.19 -16.95 -1.10
C PHE A 135 -3.24 -18.10 -0.77
N MET A 136 -2.65 -18.10 0.43
CA MET A 136 -1.69 -19.12 0.86
C MET A 136 -2.35 -20.48 1.09
N ASP A 137 -3.62 -20.50 1.51
CA ASP A 137 -4.45 -21.69 1.56
C ASP A 137 -4.57 -22.36 0.18
N ASN A 138 -4.80 -21.56 -0.86
CA ASN A 138 -5.05 -22.06 -2.21
C ASN A 138 -3.79 -22.33 -3.04
N ASN A 139 -2.68 -21.65 -2.76
CA ASN A 139 -1.51 -21.65 -3.65
C ASN A 139 -0.25 -22.29 -3.04
N ASN A 140 -0.25 -22.61 -1.75
CA ASN A 140 0.90 -23.20 -1.04
C ASN A 140 2.21 -22.38 -1.16
N HIS A 141 2.11 -21.07 -1.43
CA HIS A 141 3.23 -20.13 -1.41
C HIS A 141 2.75 -18.75 -0.93
N ALA A 142 3.66 -17.95 -0.37
CA ALA A 142 3.37 -16.57 0.01
C ALA A 142 3.09 -15.69 -1.23
N PRO A 143 2.18 -14.71 -1.15
CA PRO A 143 1.89 -13.84 -2.28
C PRO A 143 3.07 -12.91 -2.58
N ASN A 144 3.31 -12.64 -3.87
CA ASN A 144 4.28 -11.65 -4.32
C ASN A 144 3.99 -10.25 -3.77
N PHE A 145 2.70 -9.94 -3.59
CA PHE A 145 2.23 -8.70 -2.99
C PHE A 145 0.81 -8.87 -2.45
N ALA A 146 0.39 -7.97 -1.56
CA ALA A 146 -1.01 -7.80 -1.19
C ALA A 146 -1.50 -6.40 -1.56
N THR A 147 -2.64 -6.29 -2.23
CA THR A 147 -3.26 -5.00 -2.54
C THR A 147 -3.90 -4.40 -1.30
N THR A 148 -3.68 -3.11 -1.04
CA THR A 148 -4.34 -2.34 0.03
C THR A 148 -4.85 -1.00 -0.51
N THR A 149 -5.50 -0.19 0.33
CA THR A 149 -5.90 1.18 -0.04
C THR A 149 -4.70 2.10 -0.29
N GLN A 150 -3.51 1.74 0.19
CA GLN A 150 -2.26 2.52 0.02
C GLN A 150 -1.34 1.96 -1.08
N GLY A 151 -1.86 1.09 -1.95
CA GLY A 151 -1.09 0.39 -2.98
C GLY A 151 -0.77 -1.06 -2.60
N THR A 152 0.08 -1.70 -3.39
CA THR A 152 0.53 -3.08 -3.16
C THR A 152 1.72 -3.10 -2.22
N ILE A 153 1.65 -3.91 -1.17
CA ILE A 153 2.73 -4.17 -0.21
C ILE A 153 3.47 -5.45 -0.57
N SER A 154 4.81 -5.45 -0.53
CA SER A 154 5.64 -6.63 -0.83
C SER A 154 5.44 -7.75 0.20
N PHE A 155 6.01 -8.92 -0.07
CA PHE A 155 6.11 -9.99 0.90
C PHE A 155 6.77 -9.52 2.21
N GLU A 156 7.87 -8.78 2.12
CA GLU A 156 8.63 -8.26 3.25
C GLU A 156 7.82 -7.25 4.06
N THR A 157 7.13 -6.34 3.36
CA THR A 157 6.25 -5.35 4.00
C THR A 157 5.05 -6.01 4.67
N GLN A 158 4.51 -7.10 4.11
CA GLN A 158 3.45 -7.89 4.76
C GLN A 158 3.95 -8.53 6.07
N ILE A 159 5.14 -9.14 6.06
CA ILE A 159 5.75 -9.72 7.26
C ILE A 159 5.85 -8.68 8.37
N TYR A 160 6.41 -7.51 8.05
CA TYR A 160 6.62 -6.46 9.05
C TYR A 160 5.30 -5.81 9.51
N LEU A 161 4.34 -5.63 8.61
CA LEU A 161 3.02 -5.11 8.94
C LEU A 161 2.32 -6.02 9.97
N PHE A 162 2.24 -7.33 9.69
CA PHE A 162 1.55 -8.26 10.59
C PHE A 162 2.34 -8.58 11.86
N SER A 163 3.67 -8.49 11.83
CA SER A 163 4.49 -8.62 13.04
C SER A 163 4.22 -7.48 14.02
N ARG A 164 4.11 -6.24 13.53
CA ARG A 164 3.72 -5.06 14.33
C ARG A 164 2.29 -5.16 14.85
N ILE A 165 1.34 -5.60 14.03
CA ILE A 165 -0.07 -5.78 14.44
C ILE A 165 -0.19 -6.78 15.60
N LEU A 166 0.50 -7.92 15.51
CA LEU A 166 0.43 -8.96 16.53
C LEU A 166 1.24 -8.61 17.79
N SER A 167 2.39 -7.94 17.66
CA SER A 167 3.13 -7.43 18.81
C SER A 167 2.33 -6.38 19.58
N PHE A 168 1.58 -5.52 18.86
CA PHE A 168 0.60 -4.62 19.47
C PHE A 168 -0.48 -5.41 20.21
N TYR A 169 -1.08 -6.42 19.59
CA TYR A 169 -2.10 -7.24 20.24
C TYR A 169 -1.57 -7.91 21.52
N GLN A 170 -0.36 -8.47 21.50
CA GLN A 170 0.27 -9.12 22.65
C GLN A 170 0.37 -8.18 23.87
N SER A 171 0.71 -6.91 23.64
CA SER A 171 0.89 -5.92 24.72
C SER A 171 -0.42 -5.34 25.23
N ASN A 172 -1.46 -5.28 24.38
CA ASN A 172 -2.68 -4.50 24.66
C ASN A 172 -3.93 -5.37 24.81
N ASN A 173 -3.84 -6.67 24.51
CA ASN A 173 -4.96 -7.59 24.43
C ASN A 173 -6.09 -7.11 23.48
N GLN A 174 -5.74 -6.25 22.52
CA GLN A 174 -6.66 -5.68 21.54
C GLN A 174 -5.90 -5.41 20.23
N LEU A 175 -6.52 -5.74 19.09
CA LEU A 175 -5.94 -5.41 17.77
C LEU A 175 -5.95 -3.89 17.53
N PRO A 176 -4.91 -3.33 16.90
CA PRO A 176 -4.77 -1.88 16.77
C PRO A 176 -5.89 -1.28 15.89
N GLY A 177 -6.33 -0.05 16.16
CA GLY A 177 -7.36 0.62 15.34
C GLY A 177 -6.91 0.87 13.89
N PHE A 178 -5.59 0.85 13.65
CA PHE A 178 -4.95 1.05 12.36
C PHE A 178 -3.53 0.46 12.36
N ALA A 179 -2.92 0.27 11.20
CA ALA A 179 -1.56 -0.20 11.06
C ALA A 179 -0.85 0.52 9.91
N THR A 180 0.37 0.99 10.14
CA THR A 180 1.16 1.71 9.13
C THR A 180 1.96 0.75 8.27
N ILE A 181 1.87 0.93 6.96
CA ILE A 181 2.71 0.31 5.95
C ILE A 181 4.06 1.03 5.91
N ILE A 182 5.14 0.27 6.06
CA ILE A 182 6.51 0.75 5.95
C ILE A 182 7.15 -0.01 4.79
N PRO A 183 7.26 0.60 3.60
CA PRO A 183 7.75 -0.05 2.39
C PRO A 183 9.28 -0.13 2.36
N GLY A 184 9.81 -0.85 1.36
CA GLY A 184 11.24 -0.85 1.02
C GLY A 184 12.12 -1.80 1.84
N LEU A 185 11.52 -2.72 2.60
CA LEU A 185 12.25 -3.73 3.35
C LEU A 185 12.87 -4.80 2.44
N LYS A 186 14.04 -5.31 2.84
CA LYS A 186 14.75 -6.41 2.16
C LYS A 186 14.85 -7.63 3.08
N VAL A 187 15.12 -8.80 2.49
CA VAL A 187 15.43 -10.03 3.22
C VAL A 187 16.94 -10.10 3.50
N GLU A 188 17.31 -10.56 4.69
CA GLU A 188 18.70 -10.87 5.02
C GLU A 188 19.12 -12.26 4.56
N ALA A 189 20.25 -12.36 3.86
CA ALA A 189 20.80 -13.66 3.47
C ALA A 189 21.50 -14.34 4.66
N GLY A 190 21.01 -15.51 5.09
CA GLY A 190 21.72 -16.40 6.02
C GLY A 190 21.62 -16.07 7.51
N SER A 191 20.73 -15.16 7.91
CA SER A 191 20.54 -14.79 9.32
C SER A 191 19.23 -15.35 9.91
N SER A 192 19.32 -15.99 11.07
CA SER A 192 18.19 -16.46 11.87
C SER A 192 18.03 -15.62 13.13
N THR A 193 16.79 -15.40 13.59
CA THR A 193 16.58 -14.76 14.89
C THR A 193 16.90 -15.73 16.03
N PRO A 194 17.46 -15.27 17.17
CA PRO A 194 17.68 -16.13 18.33
C PRO A 194 16.38 -16.80 18.79
N ALA A 195 16.44 -18.09 19.11
CA ALA A 195 15.30 -18.84 19.66
C ALA A 195 14.84 -18.23 20.99
N ASN A 196 13.51 -18.26 21.22
CA ASN A 196 12.79 -17.72 22.38
C ASN A 196 13.61 -17.77 23.67
N ASN A 197 14.34 -16.69 23.94
CA ASN A 197 14.67 -16.28 25.28
C ASN A 197 14.10 -14.88 25.43
N PRO A 198 13.28 -14.61 26.46
CA PRO A 198 12.79 -13.27 26.69
C PRO A 198 13.98 -12.30 26.79
N PRO A 199 13.89 -11.08 26.24
CA PRO A 199 14.94 -10.10 26.42
C PRO A 199 15.14 -9.88 27.92
N VAL A 200 16.29 -10.30 28.44
CA VAL A 200 16.77 -9.79 29.72
C VAL A 200 17.07 -8.33 29.45
N VAL A 201 16.22 -7.44 29.94
CA VAL A 201 16.47 -6.00 29.98
C VAL A 201 17.74 -5.80 30.82
N PRO A 202 18.89 -5.41 30.24
CA PRO A 202 20.01 -4.97 31.06
C PRO A 202 19.61 -3.61 31.66
N PRO A 203 19.93 -3.34 32.94
CA PRO A 203 19.64 -2.04 33.52
C PRO A 203 20.40 -0.97 32.76
N VAL A 204 19.67 -0.03 32.15
CA VAL A 204 20.25 1.11 31.44
C VAL A 204 20.77 2.09 32.49
N THR A 205 22.09 2.18 32.63
CA THR A 205 22.75 3.34 33.24
C THR A 205 22.92 4.44 32.19
N PRO A 206 22.71 5.71 32.54
CA PRO A 206 22.81 6.82 31.60
C PRO A 206 24.28 7.15 31.27
N GLU A 207 24.65 7.03 30.00
CA GLU A 207 25.89 7.63 29.49
C GLU A 207 25.60 8.73 28.46
N ASN A 208 26.44 9.76 28.52
CA ASN A 208 26.35 11.06 27.84
C ASN A 208 26.41 10.98 26.30
N PRO A 209 25.92 12.02 25.59
CA PRO A 209 25.79 12.02 24.14
C PRO A 209 27.14 12.15 23.42
N PRO A 210 27.34 11.50 22.26
CA PRO A 210 28.51 11.72 21.42
C PRO A 210 28.33 12.92 20.47
N VAL A 211 29.46 13.57 20.22
CA VAL A 211 29.69 14.76 19.40
C VAL A 211 29.50 14.46 17.90
N THR A 212 28.92 15.42 17.18
CA THR A 212 28.67 15.47 15.73
C THR A 212 29.95 15.56 14.88
N PRO A 213 29.95 14.95 13.68
CA PRO A 213 30.73 15.45 12.55
C PRO A 213 29.83 16.05 11.44
N GLU A 214 30.42 17.03 10.76
CA GLU A 214 29.91 17.92 9.70
C GLU A 214 29.56 17.16 8.38
N PRO A 215 28.59 17.62 7.56
CA PRO A 215 28.13 16.87 6.39
C PRO A 215 28.95 17.16 5.12
N GLU A 216 29.39 16.10 4.44
CA GLU A 216 29.88 16.16 3.06
C GLU A 216 28.71 16.06 2.05
N ASN A 217 28.88 16.73 0.90
CA ASN A 217 27.87 16.92 -0.14
C ASN A 217 27.64 15.63 -0.98
N PRO A 218 26.38 15.24 -1.31
CA PRO A 218 26.12 14.03 -2.09
C PRO A 218 26.32 14.22 -3.61
N PRO A 219 26.71 13.16 -4.35
CA PRO A 219 26.94 13.21 -5.79
C PRO A 219 25.65 13.14 -6.61
N VAL A 220 25.67 13.78 -7.78
CA VAL A 220 24.56 13.88 -8.75
C VAL A 220 24.37 12.55 -9.49
N ILE A 221 23.15 11.99 -9.46
CA ILE A 221 22.75 10.79 -10.21
C ILE A 221 21.68 11.18 -11.24
N ASN A 222 21.91 10.86 -12.52
CA ASN A 222 20.94 11.07 -13.60
C ASN A 222 19.81 10.01 -13.57
N PRO A 223 18.57 10.35 -13.96
CA PRO A 223 17.41 9.48 -13.82
C PRO A 223 17.38 8.32 -14.85
N PRO A 224 16.96 7.10 -14.45
CA PRO A 224 16.81 5.97 -15.36
C PRO A 224 15.48 5.98 -16.13
N THR A 225 15.52 5.46 -17.35
CA THR A 225 14.37 5.22 -18.25
C THR A 225 13.42 4.12 -17.74
N PRO A 226 12.09 4.18 -17.99
CA PRO A 226 11.13 3.19 -17.48
C PRO A 226 11.21 1.83 -18.22
N ASP A 227 11.17 0.74 -17.46
CA ASP A 227 11.24 -0.64 -17.96
C ASP A 227 9.95 -1.12 -18.69
N PRO A 228 10.05 -2.11 -19.61
CA PRO A 228 8.92 -2.66 -20.35
C PRO A 228 7.99 -3.55 -19.51
N VAL A 229 6.68 -3.46 -19.76
CA VAL A 229 5.63 -4.21 -19.06
C VAL A 229 5.55 -5.66 -19.58
N THR A 230 5.82 -6.66 -18.73
CA THR A 230 5.93 -8.09 -19.11
C THR A 230 4.85 -9.02 -18.54
N SER A 231 3.85 -8.52 -17.82
CA SER A 231 2.85 -9.36 -17.13
C SER A 231 1.67 -9.75 -18.04
N ASN A 232 1.27 -11.03 -18.03
CA ASN A 232 0.09 -11.53 -18.76
C ASN A 232 -1.22 -11.15 -18.05
N PHE A 233 -2.26 -10.78 -18.80
CA PHE A 233 -3.59 -10.45 -18.26
C PHE A 233 -4.63 -11.51 -18.58
N THR A 234 -5.42 -11.90 -17.59
CA THR A 234 -6.56 -12.81 -17.78
C THR A 234 -7.71 -12.11 -18.53
N LEU A 235 -8.58 -12.88 -19.19
CA LEU A 235 -9.78 -12.35 -19.83
C LEU A 235 -10.70 -11.60 -18.84
N ALA A 236 -10.77 -12.06 -17.59
CA ALA A 236 -11.56 -11.41 -16.55
C ALA A 236 -11.02 -10.01 -16.19
N GLN A 237 -9.69 -9.87 -16.09
CA GLN A 237 -9.05 -8.57 -15.83
C GLN A 237 -9.27 -7.59 -17.00
N ILE A 238 -9.17 -8.08 -18.23
CA ILE A 238 -9.41 -7.27 -19.43
C ILE A 238 -10.88 -6.85 -19.53
N ASN A 239 -11.82 -7.75 -19.24
CA ASN A 239 -13.25 -7.43 -19.20
C ASN A 239 -13.59 -6.38 -18.13
N ALA A 240 -13.04 -6.51 -16.92
CA ALA A 240 -13.24 -5.53 -15.85
C ALA A 240 -12.70 -4.14 -16.25
N ALA A 241 -11.52 -4.11 -16.86
CA ALA A 241 -10.96 -2.87 -17.40
C ALA A 241 -11.82 -2.27 -18.51
N ALA A 242 -12.36 -3.10 -19.42
CA ALA A 242 -13.29 -2.69 -20.46
C ALA A 242 -14.58 -2.08 -19.88
N THR A 243 -15.18 -2.68 -18.85
CA THR A 243 -16.32 -2.13 -18.13
C THR A 243 -15.98 -0.75 -17.53
N ASN A 244 -14.80 -0.59 -16.93
CA ASN A 244 -14.38 0.68 -16.35
C ASN A 244 -14.15 1.77 -17.40
N VAL A 245 -13.53 1.44 -18.54
CA VAL A 245 -13.32 2.38 -19.65
C VAL A 245 -14.65 2.81 -20.27
N LYS A 246 -15.58 1.87 -20.46
CA LYS A 246 -16.94 2.19 -20.90
C LYS A 246 -17.61 3.15 -19.91
N LYS A 247 -17.61 2.83 -18.62
CA LYS A 247 -18.19 3.68 -17.56
C LYS A 247 -17.57 5.09 -17.57
N TYR A 248 -16.25 5.17 -17.69
CA TYR A 248 -15.54 6.44 -17.76
C TYR A 248 -16.00 7.26 -18.97
N TYR A 249 -16.10 6.67 -20.16
CA TYR A 249 -16.59 7.36 -21.35
C TYR A 249 -18.06 7.78 -21.20
N ASP A 250 -18.91 6.91 -20.67
CA ASP A 250 -20.33 7.20 -20.48
C ASP A 250 -20.53 8.44 -19.60
N THR A 251 -19.67 8.64 -18.59
CA THR A 251 -19.66 9.82 -17.73
C THR A 251 -18.98 11.03 -18.38
N ASN A 252 -17.77 10.87 -18.91
CA ASN A 252 -16.89 12.00 -19.29
C ASN A 252 -16.98 12.40 -20.77
N LYS A 253 -17.64 11.58 -21.60
CA LYS A 253 -17.70 11.69 -23.08
C LYS A 253 -16.31 11.76 -23.75
N LYS A 254 -15.29 11.27 -23.04
CA LYS A 254 -13.89 11.16 -23.45
C LYS A 254 -13.31 9.86 -22.91
N LEU A 255 -12.36 9.26 -23.61
CA LEU A 255 -11.60 8.12 -23.08
C LEU A 255 -10.61 8.57 -21.99
N PRO A 256 -10.30 7.71 -21.01
CA PRO A 256 -9.22 8.00 -20.06
C PRO A 256 -7.86 8.02 -20.79
N PRO A 257 -6.85 8.73 -20.28
CA PRO A 257 -5.52 8.81 -20.91
C PRO A 257 -4.76 7.46 -20.88
N THR A 258 -4.98 6.66 -19.83
CA THR A 258 -4.46 5.31 -19.65
C THR A 258 -5.51 4.42 -19.00
N VAL A 259 -5.28 3.11 -19.00
CA VAL A 259 -6.17 2.10 -18.43
C VAL A 259 -5.39 1.29 -17.41
N THR A 260 -5.90 1.17 -16.20
CA THR A 260 -5.26 0.34 -15.18
C THR A 260 -5.78 -1.09 -15.30
N ILE A 261 -4.88 -2.05 -15.58
CA ILE A 261 -5.18 -3.49 -15.55
C ILE A 261 -4.18 -4.13 -14.61
N ASN A 262 -4.68 -4.80 -13.56
CA ASN A 262 -3.82 -5.45 -12.57
C ASN A 262 -2.71 -4.52 -12.03
N ASN A 263 -3.07 -3.26 -11.73
CA ASN A 263 -2.18 -2.20 -11.23
C ASN A 263 -1.04 -1.77 -12.16
N GLN A 264 -1.07 -2.19 -13.43
CA GLN A 264 -0.20 -1.68 -14.48
C GLN A 264 -0.95 -0.62 -15.29
N GLN A 265 -0.29 0.52 -15.53
CA GLN A 265 -0.81 1.50 -16.48
C GLN A 265 -0.61 0.98 -17.89
N ILE A 266 -1.71 0.68 -18.54
CA ILE A 266 -1.79 0.22 -19.92
C ILE A 266 -2.15 1.43 -20.77
N THR A 267 -1.27 1.76 -21.72
CA THR A 267 -1.57 2.80 -22.71
C THR A 267 -2.77 2.37 -23.56
N LEU A 268 -3.53 3.32 -24.11
CA LEU A 268 -4.73 3.01 -24.88
C LEU A 268 -4.45 2.10 -26.11
N ASN A 269 -3.31 2.26 -26.76
CA ASN A 269 -2.81 1.41 -27.85
C ASN A 269 -2.52 -0.03 -27.38
N GLN A 270 -1.88 -0.22 -26.22
CA GLN A 270 -1.73 -1.56 -25.62
C GLN A 270 -3.09 -2.14 -25.23
N PHE A 271 -4.00 -1.29 -24.74
CA PHE A 271 -5.33 -1.72 -24.36
C PHE A 271 -6.16 -2.18 -25.56
N LEU A 272 -6.07 -1.51 -26.71
CA LEU A 272 -6.71 -1.95 -27.96
C LEU A 272 -6.26 -3.36 -28.39
N TYR A 273 -4.98 -3.68 -28.20
CA TYR A 273 -4.45 -5.02 -28.46
C TYR A 273 -5.08 -6.07 -27.53
N LEU A 274 -5.20 -5.75 -26.23
CA LEU A 274 -5.84 -6.63 -25.24
C LEU A 274 -7.34 -6.83 -25.54
N LEU A 275 -8.05 -5.75 -25.86
CA LEU A 275 -9.49 -5.76 -26.18
C LEU A 275 -9.80 -6.65 -27.40
N THR A 276 -9.05 -6.48 -28.49
CA THR A 276 -9.23 -7.27 -29.72
C THR A 276 -8.86 -8.73 -29.51
N THR A 277 -7.75 -9.01 -28.84
CA THR A 277 -7.33 -10.38 -28.52
C THR A 277 -8.31 -11.09 -27.58
N ALA A 278 -8.82 -10.39 -26.55
CA ALA A 278 -9.81 -10.94 -25.63
C ALA A 278 -11.14 -11.25 -26.32
N THR A 279 -11.58 -10.39 -27.24
CA THR A 279 -12.80 -10.60 -28.03
C THR A 279 -12.70 -11.85 -28.90
N ILE A 280 -11.55 -12.07 -29.56
CA ILE A 280 -11.29 -13.26 -30.39
C ILE A 280 -11.23 -14.52 -29.50
N ASN A 281 -10.53 -14.45 -28.37
CA ASN A 281 -10.41 -15.58 -27.44
C ASN A 281 -11.78 -15.98 -26.89
N GLN A 282 -12.63 -15.02 -26.51
CA GLN A 282 -13.99 -15.28 -26.04
C GLN A 282 -14.90 -15.89 -27.10
N ASN A 283 -14.76 -15.50 -28.37
CA ASN A 283 -15.52 -16.12 -29.46
C ASN A 283 -15.14 -17.59 -29.69
N THR A 284 -13.87 -17.94 -29.43
CA THR A 284 -13.33 -19.28 -29.65
C THR A 284 -13.28 -20.15 -28.40
N GLY A 285 -13.77 -19.63 -27.26
CA GLY A 285 -13.72 -20.32 -25.97
C GLY A 285 -12.32 -20.45 -25.36
N LYS A 286 -11.32 -19.75 -25.89
CA LYS A 286 -9.95 -19.75 -25.35
C LYS A 286 -9.90 -18.92 -24.07
N THR A 287 -9.31 -19.47 -23.01
CA THR A 287 -9.18 -18.82 -21.69
C THR A 287 -7.75 -18.38 -21.36
N THR A 288 -6.82 -18.52 -22.30
CA THR A 288 -5.40 -18.22 -22.09
C THR A 288 -5.19 -16.73 -21.74
N PRO A 289 -4.39 -16.42 -20.70
CA PRO A 289 -3.95 -15.07 -20.42
C PRO A 289 -3.25 -14.44 -21.63
N ILE A 290 -3.44 -13.14 -21.83
CA ILE A 290 -2.93 -12.38 -22.96
C ILE A 290 -1.76 -11.52 -22.49
N THR A 291 -0.59 -11.72 -23.08
CA THR A 291 0.58 -10.85 -22.88
C THR A 291 0.34 -9.51 -23.57
N PRO A 292 0.46 -8.36 -22.87
CA PRO A 292 0.49 -7.06 -23.53
C PRO A 292 1.72 -6.97 -24.44
N LYS A 293 1.56 -6.41 -25.64
CA LYS A 293 2.69 -6.07 -26.51
C LYS A 293 3.10 -4.63 -26.28
N ASN A 294 4.38 -4.32 -26.45
CA ASN A 294 4.84 -2.94 -26.60
C ASN A 294 4.39 -2.42 -27.96
N ILE A 295 3.23 -1.77 -27.97
CA ILE A 295 2.61 -1.19 -29.15
C ILE A 295 2.84 0.32 -29.09
N ASN A 296 3.30 0.95 -30.17
CA ASN A 296 3.39 2.40 -30.27
C ASN A 296 2.05 3.05 -30.68
N THR A 297 1.93 4.36 -30.46
CA THR A 297 0.77 5.16 -30.92
C THR A 297 0.67 5.17 -32.46
N PRO A 298 -0.55 5.31 -33.03
CA PRO A 298 -0.70 5.43 -34.48
C PRO A 298 -0.08 6.75 -34.96
N PRO A 299 0.74 6.76 -36.02
CA PRO A 299 1.43 7.97 -36.46
C PRO A 299 0.50 9.04 -37.07
N ASN A 300 -0.55 8.63 -37.79
CA ASN A 300 -1.46 9.53 -38.51
C ASN A 300 -2.91 9.03 -38.42
N PRO A 301 -3.54 9.04 -37.24
CA PRO A 301 -4.89 8.50 -37.07
C PRO A 301 -5.93 9.30 -37.87
N SER A 302 -6.82 8.61 -38.58
CA SER A 302 -7.87 9.23 -39.40
C SER A 302 -9.21 8.49 -39.29
N GLU A 303 -10.31 9.20 -39.48
CA GLU A 303 -11.66 8.64 -39.37
C GLU A 303 -12.63 9.34 -40.33
N ASN A 304 -13.42 8.54 -41.05
CA ASN A 304 -14.56 9.02 -41.83
C ASN A 304 -15.82 8.15 -41.62
N ALA A 305 -15.79 7.25 -40.65
CA ALA A 305 -16.92 6.40 -40.33
C ALA A 305 -18.15 7.22 -39.93
N LYS A 306 -19.33 6.75 -40.36
CA LYS A 306 -20.62 7.23 -39.87
C LYS A 306 -21.05 6.42 -38.66
N GLN A 307 -21.83 7.04 -37.77
CA GLN A 307 -22.45 6.31 -36.66
C GLN A 307 -23.42 5.26 -37.22
N GLY A 308 -23.34 4.05 -36.70
CA GLY A 308 -24.15 2.92 -37.18
C GLY A 308 -23.79 1.62 -36.48
N THR A 309 -24.50 0.54 -36.80
CA THR A 309 -24.30 -0.76 -36.16
C THR A 309 -23.57 -1.71 -37.09
N ILE A 310 -22.59 -2.45 -36.55
CA ILE A 310 -21.92 -3.56 -37.24
C ILE A 310 -22.27 -4.89 -36.57
N THR A 311 -22.38 -5.96 -37.35
CA THR A 311 -22.75 -7.30 -36.89
C THR A 311 -21.61 -7.99 -36.13
N LYS A 312 -21.92 -9.07 -35.40
CA LYS A 312 -20.91 -9.93 -34.75
C LYS A 312 -19.81 -10.39 -35.69
N THR A 313 -20.18 -10.89 -36.86
CA THR A 313 -19.22 -11.28 -37.89
C THR A 313 -18.30 -10.11 -38.28
N ALA A 314 -18.86 -8.91 -38.44
CA ALA A 314 -18.10 -7.74 -38.86
C ALA A 314 -17.14 -7.21 -37.77
N TYR A 315 -17.54 -7.16 -36.50
CA TYR A 315 -16.62 -6.71 -35.44
C TYR A 315 -15.56 -7.77 -35.09
N LEU A 316 -15.83 -9.06 -35.30
CA LEU A 316 -14.83 -10.13 -35.13
C LEU A 316 -13.78 -10.09 -36.24
N ASP A 317 -14.19 -9.87 -37.50
CA ASP A 317 -13.26 -9.59 -38.60
C ASP A 317 -12.40 -8.35 -38.30
N LEU A 318 -13.03 -7.27 -37.84
CA LEU A 318 -12.35 -6.04 -37.45
C LEU A 318 -11.30 -6.29 -36.34
N ALA A 319 -11.67 -7.04 -35.28
CA ALA A 319 -10.75 -7.40 -34.21
C ALA A 319 -9.53 -8.18 -34.73
N GLN A 320 -9.77 -9.15 -35.62
CA GLN A 320 -8.71 -9.97 -36.20
C GLN A 320 -7.75 -9.13 -37.04
N ARG A 321 -8.27 -8.23 -37.89
CA ARG A 321 -7.42 -7.34 -38.71
C ARG A 321 -6.59 -6.37 -37.87
N ILE A 322 -7.17 -5.77 -36.83
CA ILE A 322 -6.45 -4.88 -35.91
C ILE A 322 -5.34 -5.65 -35.18
N LYS A 323 -5.67 -6.82 -34.61
CA LYS A 323 -4.68 -7.66 -33.93
C LYS A 323 -3.53 -8.04 -34.85
N THR A 324 -3.82 -8.56 -36.05
CA THR A 324 -2.80 -8.93 -37.04
C THR A 324 -1.94 -7.72 -37.45
N PHE A 325 -2.54 -6.55 -37.63
CA PHE A 325 -1.79 -5.33 -37.93
C PHE A 325 -0.80 -4.99 -36.80
N MET A 326 -1.28 -4.98 -35.56
CA MET A 326 -0.47 -4.64 -34.38
C MET A 326 0.63 -5.68 -34.11
N ASP A 327 0.36 -6.95 -34.41
CA ASP A 327 1.34 -8.03 -34.35
C ASP A 327 2.50 -7.83 -35.32
N ASN A 328 2.23 -7.30 -36.51
CA ASN A 328 3.22 -7.15 -37.58
C ASN A 328 3.95 -5.81 -37.56
N ASN A 329 3.34 -4.75 -37.03
CA ASN A 329 3.85 -3.38 -37.16
C ASN A 329 4.28 -2.75 -35.83
N ASN A 330 4.03 -3.40 -34.68
CA ASN A 330 4.34 -2.88 -33.33
C ASN A 330 3.77 -1.47 -33.05
N HIS A 331 2.73 -1.05 -33.76
CA HIS A 331 1.97 0.17 -33.51
C HIS A 331 0.49 -0.04 -33.82
N ALA A 332 -0.38 0.75 -33.20
CA ALA A 332 -1.82 0.72 -33.51
C ALA A 332 -2.08 1.23 -34.94
N PRO A 333 -3.08 0.71 -35.66
CA PRO A 333 -3.40 1.17 -37.01
C PRO A 333 -3.91 2.62 -36.99
N ASN A 334 -3.55 3.40 -38.02
CA ASN A 334 -4.08 4.76 -38.22
C ASN A 334 -5.61 4.76 -38.35
N PHE A 335 -6.14 3.72 -38.99
CA PHE A 335 -7.56 3.46 -39.11
C PHE A 335 -7.82 1.99 -39.41
N ALA A 336 -9.04 1.54 -39.20
CA ALA A 336 -9.52 0.25 -39.69
C ALA A 336 -10.85 0.42 -40.42
N THR A 337 -10.95 -0.15 -41.62
CA THR A 337 -12.13 -0.04 -42.49
C THR A 337 -13.28 -0.91 -41.98
N THR A 338 -14.48 -0.36 -42.02
CA THR A 338 -15.76 -1.04 -41.77
C THR A 338 -16.74 -0.71 -42.89
N THR A 339 -17.92 -1.34 -42.90
CA THR A 339 -19.02 -0.96 -43.82
C THR A 339 -19.53 0.46 -43.59
N LEU A 340 -19.20 1.08 -42.45
CA LEU A 340 -19.61 2.44 -42.09
C LEU A 340 -18.56 3.50 -42.46
N GLY A 341 -17.39 3.09 -42.97
CA GLY A 341 -16.21 3.92 -43.22
C GLY A 341 -15.00 3.50 -42.37
N THR A 342 -13.95 4.32 -42.38
CA THR A 342 -12.72 4.11 -41.61
C THR A 342 -12.90 4.60 -40.18
N THR A 343 -12.56 3.75 -39.21
CA THR A 343 -12.63 4.04 -37.76
C THR A 343 -11.23 4.28 -37.21
N ARG A 344 -11.04 5.30 -36.37
CA ARG A 344 -9.77 5.55 -35.67
C ARG A 344 -9.68 4.75 -34.36
N TYR A 345 -8.49 4.72 -33.77
CA TYR A 345 -8.19 3.81 -32.65
C TYR A 345 -9.06 4.04 -31.41
N GLU A 346 -9.45 5.28 -31.09
CA GLU A 346 -10.31 5.59 -29.94
C GLU A 346 -11.72 5.05 -30.12
N THR A 347 -12.27 5.19 -31.32
CA THR A 347 -13.57 4.62 -31.71
C THR A 347 -13.56 3.10 -31.55
N GLN A 348 -12.46 2.46 -31.94
CA GLN A 348 -12.28 1.01 -31.79
C GLN A 348 -12.21 0.60 -30.31
N ILE A 349 -11.45 1.30 -29.47
CA ILE A 349 -11.33 1.02 -28.02
C ILE A 349 -12.69 1.05 -27.34
N TYR A 350 -13.48 2.08 -27.60
CA TYR A 350 -14.80 2.19 -26.96
C TYR A 350 -15.77 1.11 -27.44
N ALA A 351 -15.77 0.80 -28.75
CA ALA A 351 -16.60 -0.26 -29.31
C ALA A 351 -16.28 -1.63 -28.69
N PHE A 352 -14.99 -2.00 -28.62
CA PHE A 352 -14.60 -3.26 -28.00
C PHE A 352 -14.77 -3.27 -26.47
N SER A 353 -14.65 -2.11 -25.80
CA SER A 353 -14.97 -2.01 -24.37
C SER A 353 -16.42 -2.36 -24.08
N ARG A 354 -17.35 -1.88 -24.92
CA ARG A 354 -18.78 -2.24 -24.83
C ARG A 354 -19.06 -3.71 -25.14
N ILE A 355 -18.32 -4.30 -26.08
CA ILE A 355 -18.43 -5.74 -26.40
C ILE A 355 -18.06 -6.59 -25.18
N LEU A 356 -16.92 -6.29 -24.54
CA LEU A 356 -16.44 -7.05 -23.39
C LEU A 356 -17.25 -6.78 -22.11
N ASP A 357 -17.77 -5.56 -21.93
CA ASP A 357 -18.74 -5.25 -20.86
C ASP A 357 -20.03 -6.08 -21.01
N PHE A 358 -20.56 -6.20 -22.24
CA PHE A 358 -21.69 -7.07 -22.51
C PHE A 358 -21.38 -8.53 -22.19
N TYR A 359 -20.22 -9.03 -22.64
CA TYR A 359 -19.78 -10.40 -22.35
C TYR A 359 -19.60 -10.64 -20.85
N GLN A 360 -19.07 -9.67 -20.11
CA GLN A 360 -18.86 -9.77 -18.67
C GLN A 360 -20.16 -10.11 -17.92
N THR A 361 -21.28 -9.51 -18.35
CA THR A 361 -22.60 -9.74 -17.76
C THR A 361 -23.26 -11.00 -18.32
N ASN A 362 -23.27 -11.15 -19.64
CA ASN A 362 -24.13 -12.13 -20.33
C ASN A 362 -23.43 -13.46 -20.64
N LYS A 363 -22.09 -13.51 -20.53
CA LYS A 363 -21.25 -14.68 -20.84
C LYS A 363 -21.33 -15.17 -22.29
N TYR A 364 -21.86 -14.34 -23.19
CA TYR A 364 -21.77 -14.50 -24.64
C TYR A 364 -21.53 -13.14 -25.31
N LEU A 365 -20.95 -13.14 -26.52
CA LEU A 365 -20.67 -11.92 -27.26
C LEU A 365 -21.97 -11.35 -27.88
N PRO A 366 -22.15 -10.02 -27.93
CA PRO A 366 -23.36 -9.40 -28.46
C PRO A 366 -23.51 -9.65 -29.97
N ASN A 367 -24.74 -9.75 -30.48
CA ASN A 367 -24.98 -9.97 -31.92
C ASN A 367 -24.56 -8.78 -32.80
N SER A 368 -24.39 -7.61 -32.21
CA SER A 368 -23.94 -6.39 -32.89
C SER A 368 -23.36 -5.37 -31.90
N VAL A 369 -22.65 -4.37 -32.42
CA VAL A 369 -22.20 -3.20 -31.66
C VAL A 369 -22.40 -1.93 -32.47
N THR A 370 -22.73 -0.83 -31.81
CA THR A 370 -22.82 0.49 -32.46
C THR A 370 -21.45 1.15 -32.46
N ILE A 371 -20.97 1.54 -33.65
CA ILE A 371 -19.82 2.42 -33.85
C ILE A 371 -20.25 3.85 -33.61
N ILE A 372 -19.54 4.54 -32.71
CA ILE A 372 -19.73 5.96 -32.39
C ILE A 372 -18.43 6.68 -32.76
N PRO A 373 -18.36 7.32 -33.94
CA PRO A 373 -17.19 8.08 -34.39
C PRO A 373 -16.97 9.36 -33.57
N GLY A 374 -15.80 9.98 -33.73
CA GLY A 374 -15.48 11.30 -33.18
C GLY A 374 -15.02 11.28 -31.72
N ILE A 375 -14.69 10.10 -31.17
CA ILE A 375 -14.25 9.94 -29.77
C ILE A 375 -12.96 10.70 -29.51
N LYS A 376 -12.97 11.53 -28.47
CA LYS A 376 -11.79 12.24 -27.98
C LYS A 376 -11.20 11.52 -26.78
N ILE A 377 -9.89 11.65 -26.62
CA ILE A 377 -9.21 11.27 -25.39
C ILE A 377 -9.28 12.46 -24.45
N ASN A 378 -9.37 12.20 -23.15
CA ASN A 378 -9.20 13.22 -22.15
C ASN A 378 -7.72 13.66 -22.12
N THR A 379 -7.39 14.53 -23.07
CA THR A 379 -6.14 15.29 -23.14
C THR A 379 -6.27 16.46 -22.18
N GLY A 380 -6.18 16.18 -20.88
CA GLY A 380 -5.79 17.22 -19.95
C GLY A 380 -4.48 17.82 -20.47
N SER A 381 -4.41 19.15 -20.53
CA SER A 381 -3.17 19.88 -20.80
C SER A 381 -2.06 19.32 -19.91
N SER A 382 -1.09 18.65 -20.53
CA SER A 382 0.06 17.97 -19.92
C SER A 382 -0.32 16.82 -18.95
N PRO A 383 0.50 15.75 -18.85
CA PRO A 383 0.35 14.80 -17.77
C PRO A 383 0.38 15.57 -16.44
N PRO A 384 -0.47 15.24 -15.44
CA PRO A 384 -0.30 15.82 -14.12
C PRO A 384 1.14 15.59 -13.71
N SER A 385 1.82 16.64 -13.23
CA SER A 385 3.14 16.49 -12.60
C SER A 385 3.05 15.29 -11.67
N GLN A 386 3.81 14.24 -11.96
CA GLN A 386 3.67 12.95 -11.32
C GLN A 386 3.78 13.17 -9.81
N VAL A 387 2.70 12.92 -9.07
CA VAL A 387 2.72 13.05 -7.60
C VAL A 387 3.86 12.18 -7.09
N THR A 388 4.84 12.82 -6.46
CA THR A 388 6.10 12.18 -6.07
C THR A 388 6.19 12.20 -4.56
N THR A 389 6.34 11.02 -3.96
CA THR A 389 6.65 10.86 -2.53
C THR A 389 8.10 10.49 -2.37
N THR A 390 8.77 11.19 -1.45
CA THR A 390 10.17 11.01 -1.08
C THR A 390 10.25 10.85 0.43
N ILE A 391 10.90 9.77 0.91
CA ILE A 391 11.25 9.65 2.33
C ILE A 391 12.38 10.66 2.61
N ILE A 392 12.12 11.60 3.51
CA ILE A 392 13.05 12.66 3.89
C ILE A 392 14.01 12.16 4.97
N ALA A 393 13.48 11.41 5.94
CA ALA A 393 14.25 10.87 7.05
C ALA A 393 13.53 9.66 7.63
N GLN A 394 14.29 8.72 8.18
CA GLN A 394 13.79 7.56 8.90
C GLN A 394 14.63 7.36 10.17
N THR A 395 13.96 7.07 11.28
CA THR A 395 14.53 6.85 12.61
C THR A 395 14.00 5.53 13.19
N SER A 396 14.45 5.15 14.38
CA SER A 396 13.95 3.94 15.06
C SER A 396 12.48 4.03 15.50
N TYR A 397 11.92 5.24 15.61
CA TYR A 397 10.55 5.47 16.13
C TYR A 397 9.60 6.10 15.09
N GLY A 398 10.08 6.39 13.88
CA GLY A 398 9.23 6.92 12.82
C GLY A 398 10.00 7.48 11.62
N PHE A 399 9.27 8.01 10.65
CA PHE A 399 9.84 8.63 9.46
C PHE A 399 9.07 9.89 9.07
N VAL A 400 9.71 10.70 8.22
CA VAL A 400 9.12 11.86 7.55
C VAL A 400 9.15 11.63 6.06
N GLN A 401 8.04 11.92 5.38
CA GLN A 401 7.98 11.89 3.93
C GLN A 401 7.38 13.19 3.38
N LYS A 402 7.83 13.54 2.18
CA LYS A 402 7.29 14.66 1.42
C LYS A 402 6.53 14.11 0.21
N ILE A 403 5.29 14.53 0.03
CA ILE A 403 4.44 14.19 -1.12
C ILE A 403 4.21 15.47 -1.92
N GLU A 404 4.72 15.52 -3.14
CA GLU A 404 4.78 16.75 -3.94
C GLU A 404 3.91 16.66 -5.20
N SER A 405 3.63 17.83 -5.76
CA SER A 405 2.97 18.03 -7.06
C SER A 405 1.45 17.94 -7.09
N TYR A 406 0.78 18.30 -5.98
CA TYR A 406 -0.66 18.56 -6.06
C TYR A 406 -0.92 19.96 -6.65
N GLY A 407 -1.86 20.05 -7.58
CA GLY A 407 -2.24 21.32 -8.20
C GLY A 407 -1.31 21.83 -9.30
N THR A 408 -1.75 22.90 -9.96
CA THR A 408 -1.06 23.50 -11.12
C THR A 408 -0.69 24.96 -10.93
N GLY A 409 -1.05 25.56 -9.80
CA GLY A 409 -0.82 26.99 -9.55
C GLY A 409 0.64 27.33 -9.32
N SER A 410 0.98 28.61 -9.43
CA SER A 410 2.33 29.11 -9.14
C SER A 410 2.57 29.35 -7.65
N ASN A 411 1.52 29.51 -6.86
CA ASN A 411 1.64 29.75 -5.42
C ASN A 411 1.90 28.43 -4.69
N LYS A 412 3.07 28.28 -4.08
CA LYS A 412 3.47 27.08 -3.37
C LYS A 412 2.99 27.11 -1.91
N VAL A 413 2.34 26.03 -1.49
CA VAL A 413 1.80 25.86 -0.12
C VAL A 413 2.29 24.55 0.46
N ALA A 414 2.60 24.53 1.76
CA ALA A 414 2.94 23.31 2.49
C ALA A 414 1.84 22.96 3.50
N ILE A 415 1.48 21.68 3.56
CA ILE A 415 0.64 21.12 4.62
C ILE A 415 1.50 20.16 5.45
N ILE A 416 1.49 20.33 6.77
CA ILE A 416 2.11 19.39 7.71
C ILE A 416 0.98 18.55 8.34
N ILE A 417 1.13 17.22 8.30
CA ILE A 417 0.19 16.28 8.91
C ILE A 417 0.94 15.18 9.69
N GLY A 418 0.24 14.51 10.59
CA GLY A 418 0.74 13.30 11.25
C GLY A 418 1.67 13.54 12.45
N VAL A 419 1.87 14.81 12.85
CA VAL A 419 2.72 15.17 14.00
C VAL A 419 2.27 14.45 15.28
N HIS A 420 0.97 14.29 15.50
CA HIS A 420 0.43 13.50 16.61
C HIS A 420 -0.33 12.28 16.09
N PRO A 421 0.11 11.05 16.41
CA PRO A 421 -0.55 9.83 15.95
C PRO A 421 -2.00 9.68 16.42
N HIS A 422 -2.33 10.25 17.58
CA HIS A 422 -3.69 10.22 18.14
C HIS A 422 -4.70 11.08 17.35
N GLU A 423 -4.24 11.92 16.44
CA GLU A 423 -5.05 12.83 15.63
C GLU A 423 -5.24 12.30 14.19
N LEU A 424 -4.92 11.01 13.97
CA LEU A 424 -4.86 10.38 12.65
C LEU A 424 -6.11 10.58 11.77
N ALA A 425 -7.31 10.54 12.35
CA ALA A 425 -8.55 10.69 11.59
C ALA A 425 -8.58 12.00 10.79
N VAL A 426 -8.09 13.08 11.39
CA VAL A 426 -7.98 14.41 10.76
C VAL A 426 -6.89 14.40 9.68
N HIS A 427 -5.72 13.83 9.98
CA HIS A 427 -4.61 13.75 9.03
C HIS A 427 -4.98 13.00 7.76
N VAL A 428 -5.66 11.84 7.89
CA VAL A 428 -6.15 11.05 6.76
C VAL A 428 -7.21 11.79 5.97
N ALA A 429 -8.15 12.44 6.66
CA ALA A 429 -9.20 13.22 5.99
C ALA A 429 -8.63 14.40 5.18
N MET A 430 -7.61 15.07 5.71
CA MET A 430 -6.91 16.16 5.01
C MET A 430 -6.17 15.64 3.78
N GLU A 431 -5.40 14.55 3.93
CA GLU A 431 -4.67 13.94 2.81
C GLU A 431 -5.62 13.48 1.68
N ASP A 432 -6.73 12.83 2.03
CA ASP A 432 -7.76 12.39 1.08
C ASP A 432 -8.47 13.57 0.40
N ALA A 433 -8.72 14.66 1.13
CA ALA A 433 -9.30 15.87 0.56
C ALA A 433 -8.37 16.51 -0.48
N ILE A 434 -7.06 16.59 -0.18
CA ILE A 434 -6.04 17.13 -1.10
C ILE A 434 -5.94 16.25 -2.35
N LYS A 435 -5.88 14.92 -2.19
CA LYS A 435 -5.83 13.96 -3.30
C LYS A 435 -7.03 14.06 -4.24
N ALA A 436 -8.19 14.40 -3.70
CA ALA A 436 -9.43 14.53 -4.46
C ALA A 436 -9.64 15.93 -5.07
N ALA A 437 -8.84 16.93 -4.68
CA ALA A 437 -9.04 18.31 -5.07
C ALA A 437 -8.42 18.63 -6.44
N GLN A 438 -9.09 19.49 -7.20
CA GLN A 438 -8.51 20.16 -8.35
C GLN A 438 -8.06 21.55 -7.92
N LEU A 439 -6.75 21.72 -7.72
CA LEU A 439 -6.13 22.95 -7.24
C LEU A 439 -5.53 23.70 -8.42
N ASN A 440 -6.07 24.88 -8.76
CA ASN A 440 -5.63 25.62 -9.95
C ASN A 440 -4.76 26.83 -9.61
N ASN A 441 -4.88 27.37 -8.38
CA ASN A 441 -4.20 28.59 -7.95
C ASN A 441 -2.97 28.30 -7.09
N ILE A 442 -2.92 27.10 -6.50
CA ILE A 442 -1.78 26.64 -5.71
C ILE A 442 -1.09 25.40 -6.30
N LYS A 443 0.19 25.24 -5.94
CA LYS A 443 0.95 23.99 -5.97
C LYS A 443 1.23 23.58 -4.53
N LEU A 444 0.78 22.40 -4.13
CA LEU A 444 0.76 21.96 -2.74
C LEU A 444 1.68 20.76 -2.53
N ASP A 445 2.50 20.85 -1.49
CA ASP A 445 3.30 19.74 -0.95
C ASP A 445 2.77 19.33 0.43
N ILE A 446 2.71 18.02 0.71
CA ILE A 446 2.40 17.47 2.03
C ILE A 446 3.69 16.98 2.68
N PHE A 447 3.99 17.45 3.89
CA PHE A 447 4.98 16.86 4.76
C PHE A 447 4.26 16.00 5.80
N GLN A 448 4.43 14.69 5.70
CA GLN A 448 3.75 13.72 6.56
C GLN A 448 4.75 13.11 7.54
N VAL A 449 4.44 13.23 8.83
CA VAL A 449 5.11 12.53 9.91
C VAL A 449 4.40 11.22 10.18
N VAL A 450 5.18 10.16 10.38
CA VAL A 450 4.65 8.85 10.78
C VAL A 450 5.47 8.34 11.95
N VAL A 451 4.82 8.17 13.10
CA VAL A 451 5.40 7.54 14.30
C VAL A 451 4.99 6.07 14.32
N TYR A 452 5.94 5.17 14.57
CA TYR A 452 5.71 3.72 14.54
C TYR A 452 4.88 3.23 15.72
N ASP A 453 5.08 3.80 16.90
CA ASP A 453 4.34 3.47 18.10
C ASP A 453 3.53 4.67 18.58
N GLY A 454 2.22 4.62 18.36
CA GLY A 454 1.30 5.67 18.76
C GLY A 454 0.60 5.41 20.09
N ARG A 455 1.02 4.42 20.89
CA ARG A 455 0.27 3.97 22.09
C ARG A 455 0.35 4.97 23.24
N GLU A 456 1.57 5.30 23.63
CA GLU A 456 1.80 6.25 24.72
C GLU A 456 1.66 7.66 24.15
N MET A 457 0.65 8.38 24.63
CA MET A 457 0.26 9.67 24.07
C MET A 457 1.42 10.67 24.12
N ASP A 458 2.06 10.81 25.27
CA ASP A 458 3.12 11.80 25.46
C ASP A 458 4.40 11.41 24.70
N GLU A 459 4.77 10.14 24.71
CA GLU A 459 5.95 9.66 24.00
C GLU A 459 5.77 9.81 22.48
N SER A 460 4.66 9.29 21.95
CA SER A 460 4.38 9.32 20.51
C SER A 460 4.17 10.74 19.99
N ARG A 461 3.58 11.63 20.80
CA ARG A 461 3.50 13.07 20.53
C ARG A 461 4.89 13.68 20.45
N ASN A 462 5.74 13.44 21.45
CA ASN A 462 7.10 13.99 21.48
C ASN A 462 7.95 13.49 20.30
N GLN A 463 7.83 12.20 19.95
CA GLN A 463 8.51 11.59 18.80
C GLN A 463 8.08 12.24 17.48
N GLY A 464 6.78 12.44 17.28
CA GLY A 464 6.28 13.10 16.06
C GLY A 464 6.65 14.57 15.98
N GLU A 465 6.61 15.30 17.10
CA GLU A 465 7.07 16.69 17.17
C GLU A 465 8.58 16.81 16.89
N TYR A 466 9.39 15.87 17.39
CA TYR A 466 10.81 15.83 17.12
C TYR A 466 11.11 15.54 15.65
N LEU A 467 10.42 14.56 15.04
CA LEU A 467 10.53 14.27 13.61
C LEU A 467 10.22 15.51 12.75
N ALA A 468 9.12 16.21 13.05
CA ALA A 468 8.76 17.43 12.34
C ALA A 468 9.80 18.54 12.54
N SER A 469 10.21 18.77 13.79
CA SER A 469 11.18 19.81 14.14
C SER A 469 12.54 19.59 13.48
N GLN A 470 13.02 18.35 13.42
CA GLN A 470 14.34 18.04 12.84
C GLN A 470 14.34 17.94 11.33
N TYR A 471 13.27 17.40 10.72
CA TYR A 471 13.30 17.02 9.31
C TYR A 471 12.33 17.80 8.41
N ILE A 472 11.31 18.46 8.97
CA ILE A 472 10.38 19.31 8.19
C ILE A 472 10.77 20.78 8.31
N VAL A 473 10.95 21.28 9.54
CA VAL A 473 11.22 22.70 9.77
C VAL A 473 12.41 23.19 8.94
N PRO A 474 13.57 22.49 8.84
CA PRO A 474 14.69 22.97 8.04
C PRO A 474 14.41 23.03 6.54
N LEU A 475 13.56 22.15 6.00
CA LEU A 475 13.25 22.06 4.57
C LEU A 475 12.24 23.10 4.08
N ILE A 476 11.48 23.69 4.99
CA ILE A 476 10.56 24.77 4.66
C ILE A 476 11.34 26.08 4.52
N ASP A 477 11.30 26.65 3.32
CA ASP A 477 12.00 27.87 2.91
C ASP A 477 11.02 28.92 2.33
N SER A 478 11.56 30.06 1.94
CA SER A 478 10.78 31.18 1.38
C SER A 478 10.09 30.88 0.04
N SER A 479 10.29 29.69 -0.55
CA SER A 479 9.53 29.27 -1.72
C SER A 479 8.06 28.97 -1.39
N TYR A 480 7.71 28.74 -0.11
CA TYR A 480 6.34 28.55 0.35
C TYR A 480 5.70 29.89 0.73
N GLN A 481 4.49 30.16 0.22
CA GLN A 481 3.72 31.37 0.53
C GLN A 481 2.84 31.22 1.77
N LEU A 482 2.51 29.97 2.12
CA LEU A 482 1.76 29.63 3.32
C LEU A 482 2.12 28.19 3.76
N VAL A 483 2.19 28.00 5.08
CA VAL A 483 2.31 26.69 5.72
C VAL A 483 1.11 26.50 6.65
N MET A 484 0.45 25.35 6.55
CA MET A 484 -0.61 24.97 7.46
C MET A 484 -0.21 23.69 8.19
N ASP A 485 -0.09 23.79 9.51
CA ASP A 485 0.11 22.65 10.40
C ASP A 485 -1.27 22.17 10.87
N VAL A 486 -1.60 20.91 10.56
CA VAL A 486 -2.94 20.37 10.77
C VAL A 486 -2.92 19.44 11.97
N HIS A 487 -3.84 19.66 12.90
CA HIS A 487 -4.01 18.96 14.15
C HIS A 487 -5.47 18.56 14.40
N GLY A 488 -5.66 17.65 15.34
CA GLY A 488 -6.96 17.21 15.82
C GLY A 488 -7.16 17.51 17.30
N ASN A 489 -8.35 18.02 17.65
CA ASN A 489 -8.74 18.26 19.04
C ASN A 489 -9.95 17.42 19.48
N ARG A 490 -10.12 17.25 20.81
CA ARG A 490 -11.22 16.46 21.40
C ARG A 490 -12.52 17.25 21.56
N GLY A 491 -12.66 18.37 20.86
CA GLY A 491 -13.75 19.35 20.96
C GLY A 491 -14.04 19.82 22.39
N THR A 492 -12.97 19.98 23.19
CA THR A 492 -13.01 20.50 24.56
C THR A 492 -12.76 22.01 24.63
N TYR A 493 -12.42 22.63 23.50
CA TYR A 493 -12.19 24.07 23.40
C TYR A 493 -13.49 24.84 23.15
N ALA A 494 -13.43 26.17 23.27
CA ALA A 494 -14.57 27.05 23.02
C ALA A 494 -15.11 26.97 21.59
N LEU A 495 -14.27 26.58 20.62
CA LEU A 495 -14.63 26.23 19.26
C LEU A 495 -14.24 24.77 18.99
N THR A 496 -15.07 24.04 18.24
CA THR A 496 -14.80 22.66 17.85
C THR A 496 -13.78 22.57 16.72
N ASP A 497 -13.89 23.46 15.74
CA ASP A 497 -12.99 23.54 14.60
C ASP A 497 -12.49 24.98 14.48
N PHE A 498 -11.18 25.16 14.52
CA PHE A 498 -10.59 26.50 14.57
C PHE A 498 -9.20 26.55 13.94
N ILE A 499 -8.79 27.75 13.59
CA ILE A 499 -7.49 28.05 13.00
C ILE A 499 -6.90 29.27 13.71
N PHE A 500 -5.58 29.32 13.84
CA PHE A 500 -4.90 30.48 14.40
C PHE A 500 -3.48 30.63 13.86
N ALA A 501 -2.88 31.79 14.09
CA ALA A 501 -1.48 32.07 13.79
C ALA A 501 -0.65 32.03 15.09
N PRO A 502 0.15 30.98 15.35
CA PRO A 502 0.85 30.83 16.62
C PRO A 502 1.89 31.93 16.89
N SER A 503 2.55 32.45 15.86
CA SER A 503 3.47 33.59 15.99
C SER A 503 2.76 34.95 16.08
N GLN A 504 1.43 34.97 15.90
CA GLN A 504 0.59 36.17 15.83
C GLN A 504 1.05 37.21 14.79
N GLY A 505 1.85 36.79 13.79
CA GLY A 505 2.30 37.66 12.71
C GLY A 505 1.14 38.11 11.81
N ALA A 506 1.16 39.38 11.39
CA ALA A 506 0.04 40.00 10.65
C ALA A 506 -0.36 39.24 9.37
N LEU A 507 0.61 38.71 8.61
CA LEU A 507 0.34 37.92 7.40
C LEU A 507 -0.30 36.57 7.73
N SER A 508 0.22 35.83 8.71
CA SER A 508 -0.37 34.57 9.17
C SER A 508 -1.81 34.77 9.64
N THR A 509 -2.05 35.81 10.45
CA THR A 509 -3.40 36.15 10.94
C THR A 509 -4.34 36.53 9.78
N SER A 510 -3.84 37.26 8.77
CA SER A 510 -4.61 37.58 7.57
C SER A 510 -5.01 36.32 6.79
N PHE A 511 -4.09 35.39 6.58
CA PHE A 511 -4.41 34.11 5.92
C PHE A 511 -5.42 33.28 6.72
N ALA A 512 -5.27 33.20 8.04
CA ALA A 512 -6.25 32.52 8.90
C ALA A 512 -7.66 33.10 8.72
N ASN A 513 -7.80 34.43 8.74
CA ASN A 513 -9.08 35.11 8.55
C ASN A 513 -9.67 34.91 7.15
N GLN A 514 -8.83 34.89 6.11
CA GLN A 514 -9.28 34.60 4.75
C GLN A 514 -9.78 33.16 4.62
N LEU A 515 -9.10 32.19 5.22
CA LEU A 515 -9.54 30.78 5.26
C LEU A 515 -10.87 30.62 6.00
N ILE A 516 -11.06 31.31 7.13
CA ILE A 516 -12.34 31.36 7.85
C ILE A 516 -13.46 31.87 6.92
N ALA A 517 -13.23 33.00 6.24
CA ALA A 517 -14.22 33.59 5.34
C ALA A 517 -14.56 32.67 4.15
N LYS A 518 -13.53 32.08 3.51
CA LYS A 518 -13.69 31.22 2.31
C LYS A 518 -14.19 29.81 2.64
N SER A 519 -14.04 29.34 3.88
CA SER A 519 -14.64 28.09 4.35
C SER A 519 -16.11 28.23 4.77
N ASN A 520 -16.73 29.40 4.51
CA ASN A 520 -18.10 29.74 4.90
C ASN A 520 -18.35 29.62 6.42
N GLY A 521 -17.36 30.01 7.23
CA GLY A 521 -17.46 29.98 8.69
C GLY A 521 -17.42 28.58 9.29
N LEU A 522 -17.00 27.56 8.53
CA LEU A 522 -16.83 26.19 9.01
C LEU A 522 -15.82 26.10 10.17
N ILE A 523 -14.78 26.94 10.12
CA ILE A 523 -13.76 27.08 11.16
C ILE A 523 -13.80 28.51 11.70
N GLY A 524 -13.49 28.70 12.98
CA GLY A 524 -13.34 30.03 13.58
C GLY A 524 -11.90 30.35 13.99
N TYR A 525 -11.65 31.56 14.49
CA TYR A 525 -10.33 31.93 15.02
C TYR A 525 -10.27 31.69 16.54
N LEU A 526 -9.34 30.86 17.00
CA LEU A 526 -9.09 30.63 18.42
C LEU A 526 -7.61 30.33 18.65
N TYR A 527 -6.91 31.25 19.33
CA TYR A 527 -5.53 31.02 19.74
C TYR A 527 -5.47 30.07 20.94
N ILE A 528 -4.62 29.05 20.84
CA ILE A 528 -4.30 28.15 21.95
C ILE A 528 -2.78 28.01 22.08
N GLU A 529 -2.31 27.78 23.31
CA GLU A 529 -0.95 27.31 23.54
C GLU A 529 -0.88 25.79 23.38
N GLY A 530 0.27 25.29 22.96
CA GLY A 530 0.51 23.86 22.78
C GLY A 530 2.00 23.56 22.65
N SER A 531 2.37 22.28 22.71
CA SER A 531 3.79 21.87 22.61
C SER A 531 4.35 21.88 21.18
N SER A 532 3.50 21.76 20.16
CA SER A 532 3.91 21.72 18.74
C SER A 532 4.30 23.11 18.22
N PRO A 533 3.55 24.20 18.52
CA PRO A 533 3.92 25.53 18.07
C PRO A 533 5.37 25.97 18.30
N PRO A 534 5.95 25.87 19.52
CA PRO A 534 7.34 26.27 19.74
C PRO A 534 8.36 25.37 19.01
N LYS A 535 8.00 24.15 18.63
CA LYS A 535 8.89 23.18 17.97
C LYS A 535 8.82 23.22 16.44
N ILE A 536 7.68 23.63 15.89
CA ILE A 536 7.35 23.51 14.46
C ILE A 536 6.91 24.85 13.87
N THR A 537 5.70 25.32 14.19
CA THR A 537 5.10 26.46 13.48
C THR A 537 5.75 27.81 13.77
N ILE A 538 6.14 28.08 15.03
CA ILE A 538 6.83 29.32 15.39
C ILE A 538 8.23 29.38 14.74
N PRO A 539 9.07 28.32 14.80
CA PRO A 539 10.33 28.30 14.05
C PRO A 539 10.17 28.53 12.55
N ILE A 540 9.15 27.97 11.91
CA ILE A 540 8.87 28.24 10.48
C ILE A 540 8.47 29.71 10.28
N ALA A 541 7.60 30.25 11.12
CA ALA A 541 7.18 31.64 11.03
C ALA A 541 8.34 32.63 11.26
N GLN A 542 9.30 32.30 12.12
CA GLN A 542 10.51 33.09 12.34
C GLN A 542 11.41 33.19 11.11
N LYS A 543 11.27 32.28 10.12
CA LYS A 543 11.90 32.40 8.80
C LYS A 543 11.20 33.41 7.88
N GLY A 544 10.17 34.11 8.37
CA GLY A 544 9.37 35.06 7.59
C GLY A 544 8.27 34.40 6.75
N ILE A 545 7.97 33.12 6.99
CA ILE A 545 7.01 32.34 6.19
C ILE A 545 5.65 32.35 6.91
N PRO A 546 4.57 32.86 6.28
CA PRO A 546 3.23 32.82 6.87
C PRO A 546 2.85 31.39 7.25
N THR A 547 2.50 31.19 8.52
CA THR A 547 2.25 29.86 9.10
C THR A 547 1.02 29.91 10.01
N VAL A 548 0.09 28.98 9.78
CA VAL A 548 -1.14 28.83 10.55
C VAL A 548 -1.25 27.41 11.09
N LEU A 549 -1.98 27.25 12.20
CA LEU A 549 -2.28 25.95 12.81
C LEU A 549 -3.79 25.74 12.76
N LEU A 550 -4.22 24.61 12.18
CA LEU A 550 -5.60 24.19 12.04
C LEU A 550 -5.90 23.07 13.02
N GLU A 551 -6.98 23.19 13.79
CA GLU A 551 -7.46 22.21 14.76
C GLU A 551 -8.87 21.77 14.38
N LEU A 552 -9.06 20.47 14.12
CA LEU A 552 -10.37 19.89 13.79
C LEU A 552 -10.82 18.88 14.84
N ASP A 553 -12.13 18.81 15.12
CA ASP A 553 -12.66 17.86 16.10
C ASP A 553 -12.62 16.43 15.55
N TRP A 554 -11.63 15.63 15.98
CA TRP A 554 -11.40 14.27 15.47
C TRP A 554 -12.45 13.25 15.92
N ARG A 555 -13.41 13.65 16.77
CA ARG A 555 -14.52 12.78 17.20
C ARG A 555 -15.60 12.64 16.13
N PHE A 556 -15.61 13.51 15.11
CA PHE A 556 -16.52 13.35 13.99
C PHE A 556 -16.21 12.09 13.16
N GLU A 557 -17.25 11.49 12.58
CA GLU A 557 -17.11 10.40 11.62
C GLU A 557 -16.18 10.76 10.46
N GLN A 558 -15.42 9.79 9.95
CA GLN A 558 -14.40 10.02 8.92
C GLN A 558 -14.96 10.69 7.65
N SER A 559 -16.20 10.38 7.28
CA SER A 559 -16.88 11.01 6.13
C SER A 559 -17.18 12.49 6.35
N VAL A 560 -17.51 12.89 7.58
CA VAL A 560 -17.73 14.28 7.98
C VAL A 560 -16.40 15.03 8.00
N LEU A 561 -15.37 14.45 8.60
CA LEU A 561 -14.01 15.01 8.58
C LEU A 561 -13.51 15.23 7.15
N LEU A 562 -13.70 14.26 6.26
CA LEU A 562 -13.34 14.39 4.84
C LEU A 562 -14.08 15.55 4.17
N GLN A 563 -15.38 15.70 4.42
CA GLN A 563 -16.15 16.78 3.82
C GLN A 563 -15.72 18.16 4.36
N LYS A 564 -15.40 18.26 5.65
CA LYS A 564 -14.81 19.47 6.25
C LYS A 564 -13.47 19.81 5.59
N CYS A 565 -12.58 18.82 5.47
CA CYS A 565 -11.27 19.00 4.85
C CYS A 565 -11.39 19.41 3.37
N LYS A 566 -12.34 18.86 2.61
CA LYS A 566 -12.61 19.29 1.23
C LYS A 566 -12.98 20.77 1.14
N THR A 567 -13.83 21.25 2.04
CA THR A 567 -14.20 22.68 2.11
C THR A 567 -12.98 23.55 2.44
N ILE A 568 -12.14 23.12 3.38
CA ILE A 568 -10.93 23.84 3.78
C ILE A 568 -9.89 23.87 2.66
N VAL A 569 -9.67 22.75 1.97
CA VAL A 569 -8.76 22.66 0.82
C VAL A 569 -9.24 23.52 -0.35
N ALA A 570 -10.56 23.56 -0.61
CA ALA A 570 -11.13 24.46 -1.61
C ALA A 570 -10.97 25.94 -1.21
N ALA A 571 -11.17 26.27 0.06
CA ALA A 571 -10.92 27.61 0.59
C ALA A 571 -9.43 28.00 0.44
N LEU A 572 -8.52 27.07 0.71
CA LEU A 572 -7.08 27.25 0.56
C LEU A 572 -6.67 27.55 -0.89
N ASP A 573 -7.22 26.87 -1.88
CA ASP A 573 -6.98 27.22 -3.30
C ASP A 573 -7.59 28.60 -3.65
N ALA A 574 -8.76 28.91 -3.09
CA ALA A 574 -9.50 30.13 -3.42
C ALA A 574 -8.91 31.43 -2.84
N ILE A 575 -8.11 31.37 -1.77
CA ILE A 575 -7.44 32.57 -1.21
C ILE A 575 -6.24 33.04 -2.05
N PHE A 576 -5.78 32.21 -3.00
CA PHE A 576 -4.70 32.52 -3.93
C PHE A 576 -5.20 32.80 -5.37
N ALA A 577 -6.52 32.92 -5.54
CA ALA A 577 -7.20 33.16 -6.82
C ALA A 577 -7.09 34.61 -7.30
#